data_AF-A0A914N7R7-F1
#
_entry.id   AF-A0A914N7R7-F1
#
_cell.length_a   1.000
_cell.length_b   1.000
_cell.length_c   1.000
_cell.angle_alpha   90.00
_cell.angle_beta   90.00
_cell.angle_gamma   90.00
#
_symmetry.space_group_name_H-M   'P 1'
#
loop_
_entity.id
_entity.type
_entity.pdbx_description
1 polymer ?
#
loop_
_entity_poly.entity_id
_entity_poly.type
_entity_poly.pdbx_seq_one_letter_code
_entity_poly.pdbx_strand_id
1 'polypeptide(L)'
;MFVASCIKDEIIGCLDIYGDLVRSGHLFVYTQGQLRRCIIYGRGRWAKTERLGCFNGSREDDPQNKLYHVPLGRRWINGNFELRCSDNGIIVYKCLVDGRRIHEGTAWIDKDGILNFCE
;
A
#
# COMPACT_ATOMS: atom_id res chain seq x y z
N MET A 1 -5.32 -5.37 9.52
CA MET A 1 -6.17 -5.63 10.70
C MET A 1 -6.24 -7.14 10.91
N PHE A 2 -6.51 -7.66 12.12
CA PHE A 2 -6.61 -9.10 12.38
C PHE A 2 -8.07 -9.53 12.56
N VAL A 3 -8.39 -10.78 12.24
CA VAL A 3 -9.71 -11.37 12.42
C VAL A 3 -9.61 -12.47 13.47
N ALA A 4 -10.48 -12.40 14.49
CA ALA A 4 -10.58 -13.41 15.54
C ALA A 4 -11.93 -14.13 15.50
N SER A 5 -11.92 -15.42 15.83
CA SER A 5 -13.12 -16.22 16.01
C SER A 5 -13.49 -16.27 17.49
N CYS A 6 -14.68 -15.79 17.84
CA CYS A 6 -15.17 -15.84 19.23
C CYS A 6 -15.47 -17.27 19.71
N ILE A 7 -15.82 -18.18 18.80
CA ILE A 7 -16.13 -19.59 19.14
C ILE A 7 -14.86 -20.34 19.50
N LYS A 8 -13.77 -20.08 18.76
CA LYS A 8 -12.49 -20.76 18.95
C LYS A 8 -11.56 -20.06 19.93
N ASP A 9 -11.84 -18.79 20.25
CA ASP A 9 -10.95 -17.92 21.02
C ASP A 9 -9.54 -17.85 20.40
N GLU A 10 -9.52 -17.72 19.06
CA GLU A 10 -8.31 -17.75 18.22
C GLU A 10 -8.35 -16.65 17.14
N ILE A 11 -7.19 -16.08 16.84
CA ILE A 11 -6.95 -15.28 15.64
C ILE A 11 -6.90 -16.23 14.44
N ILE A 12 -7.74 -15.98 13.44
CA ILE A 12 -7.95 -16.86 12.27
C ILE A 12 -7.39 -16.29 10.97
N GLY A 13 -7.10 -14.99 10.92
CA GLY A 13 -6.61 -14.36 9.70
C GLY A 13 -6.23 -12.90 9.88
N CYS A 14 -5.85 -12.30 8.76
CA CYS A 14 -5.75 -10.87 8.57
C CYS A 14 -6.88 -10.40 7.65
N LEU A 15 -7.19 -9.12 7.70
CA LEU A 15 -8.10 -8.46 6.78
C LEU A 15 -7.29 -7.64 5.78
N ASP A 16 -7.56 -7.83 4.49
CA ASP A 16 -6.99 -6.99 3.44
C ASP A 16 -7.76 -5.66 3.28
N ILE A 17 -7.35 -4.85 2.30
CA ILE A 17 -7.95 -3.55 2.00
C ILE A 17 -9.41 -3.64 1.51
N TYR A 18 -9.84 -4.80 0.99
CA TYR A 18 -11.18 -5.03 0.46
C TYR A 18 -12.11 -5.72 1.46
N GLY A 19 -11.60 -6.09 2.63
CA GLY A 19 -12.38 -6.78 3.66
C GLY A 19 -12.32 -8.30 3.55
N ASP A 20 -11.43 -8.86 2.73
CA ASP A 20 -11.30 -10.30 2.56
C ASP A 20 -10.41 -10.93 3.64
N LEU A 21 -10.78 -12.14 4.06
CA LEU A 21 -10.05 -12.91 5.06
C LEU A 21 -8.81 -13.56 4.45
N VAL A 22 -7.65 -13.15 4.93
CA VAL A 22 -6.33 -13.65 4.50
C VAL A 22 -5.79 -14.64 5.53
N ARG A 23 -5.46 -15.85 5.09
CA ARG A 23 -4.87 -16.88 5.96
C ARG A 23 -3.41 -16.58 6.29
N SER A 24 -2.95 -17.09 7.44
CA SER A 24 -1.54 -17.06 7.83
C SER A 24 -0.62 -17.56 6.69
N GLY A 25 0.54 -16.94 6.54
CA GLY A 25 1.53 -17.22 5.49
C GLY A 25 1.32 -16.44 4.20
N HIS A 26 0.12 -15.93 3.92
CA HIS A 26 -0.21 -15.27 2.66
C HIS A 26 0.13 -13.78 2.67
N LEU A 27 0.46 -13.27 1.49
CA LEU A 27 0.61 -11.86 1.22
C LEU A 27 -0.75 -11.23 0.95
N PHE A 28 -0.89 -9.97 1.31
CA PHE A 28 -2.09 -9.19 1.07
C PHE A 28 -1.77 -7.72 0.97
N VAL A 29 -2.68 -6.98 0.35
CA VAL A 29 -2.61 -5.53 0.23
C VAL A 29 -3.34 -4.91 1.40
N TYR A 30 -2.61 -4.11 2.17
CA TYR A 30 -3.16 -3.25 3.21
C TYR A 30 -3.29 -1.81 2.67
N THR A 31 -3.76 -0.88 3.52
CA THR A 31 -4.03 0.51 3.14
C THR A 31 -2.95 1.13 2.23
N GLN A 32 -3.38 1.93 1.26
CA GLN A 32 -2.51 2.64 0.31
C GLN A 32 -1.50 1.74 -0.42
N GLY A 33 -1.89 0.50 -0.76
CA GLY A 33 -1.04 -0.41 -1.53
C GLY A 33 0.10 -1.02 -0.73
N GLN A 34 0.05 -1.02 0.62
CA GLN A 34 1.09 -1.65 1.43
C GLN A 34 1.07 -3.18 1.26
N LEU A 35 2.17 -3.78 0.83
CA LEU A 35 2.30 -5.22 0.74
C LEU A 35 2.72 -5.79 2.11
N ARG A 36 1.89 -6.66 2.67
CA ARG A 36 2.12 -7.28 3.98
C ARG A 36 1.97 -8.79 3.93
N ARG A 37 2.60 -9.49 4.87
CA ARG A 37 2.38 -10.92 5.13
C ARG A 37 1.59 -11.11 6.42
N CYS A 38 0.56 -11.93 6.38
CA CYS A 38 -0.19 -12.33 7.57
C CYS A 38 0.56 -13.45 8.31
N ILE A 39 0.78 -13.31 9.61
CA ILE A 39 1.45 -14.33 10.41
C ILE A 39 0.67 -14.55 11.70
N ILE A 40 0.20 -15.78 11.88
CA ILE A 40 -0.50 -16.26 13.07
C ILE A 40 0.34 -17.38 13.67
N TYR A 41 0.58 -17.31 14.97
CA TYR A 41 1.44 -18.22 15.71
C TYR A 41 0.91 -18.48 17.11
N GLY A 42 1.55 -19.41 17.82
CA GLY A 42 1.09 -19.84 19.15
C GLY A 42 -0.33 -20.40 19.13
N ARG A 43 -0.67 -21.20 18.10
CA ARG A 43 -1.99 -21.81 17.91
C ARG A 43 -3.14 -20.77 17.95
N GLY A 44 -3.00 -19.70 17.17
CA GLY A 44 -4.04 -18.67 17.07
C GLY A 44 -4.04 -17.64 18.21
N ARG A 45 -3.15 -17.75 19.21
CA ARG A 45 -3.09 -16.79 20.33
C ARG A 45 -2.40 -15.48 19.99
N TRP A 46 -1.56 -15.48 18.97
CA TRP A 46 -0.78 -14.32 18.59
C TRP A 46 -0.79 -14.13 17.07
N ALA A 47 -0.76 -12.88 16.64
CA ALA A 47 -0.59 -12.55 15.24
C ALA A 47 0.25 -11.29 15.06
N LYS A 48 0.92 -11.21 13.92
CA LYS A 48 1.62 -10.02 13.45
C LYS A 48 1.47 -9.90 11.94
N THR A 49 1.70 -8.70 11.42
CA THR A 49 1.88 -8.48 9.98
C THR A 49 3.30 -8.05 9.71
N GLU A 50 3.95 -8.66 8.74
CA GLU A 50 5.28 -8.22 8.28
C GLU A 50 5.14 -7.34 7.04
N ARG A 51 5.81 -6.18 7.03
CA ARG A 51 5.85 -5.28 5.88
C ARG A 51 6.90 -5.77 4.89
N LEU A 52 6.55 -5.80 3.60
CA LEU A 52 7.44 -6.27 2.53
C LEU A 52 7.72 -5.20 1.47
N GLY A 53 6.98 -4.09 1.50
CA GLY A 53 7.07 -3.01 0.52
C GLY A 53 5.68 -2.57 0.11
N CYS A 54 5.51 -2.31 -1.17
CA CYS A 54 4.24 -1.91 -1.76
C CYS A 54 3.82 -2.86 -2.88
N PHE A 55 2.54 -2.81 -3.20
CA PHE A 55 1.92 -3.57 -4.27
C PHE A 55 1.36 -2.61 -5.31
N ASN A 56 1.94 -2.63 -6.51
CA ASN A 56 1.53 -1.80 -7.64
C ASN A 56 0.77 -2.64 -8.67
N GLY A 57 -0.36 -3.20 -8.23
CA GLY A 57 -1.30 -3.97 -9.04
C GLY A 57 -2.74 -3.54 -8.76
N SER A 58 -3.69 -4.12 -9.49
CA SER A 58 -5.12 -3.90 -9.33
C SER A 58 -5.72 -4.80 -8.24
N ARG A 59 -7.05 -4.73 -8.04
CA ARG A 59 -7.77 -5.61 -7.10
C ARG A 59 -7.76 -7.06 -7.57
N GLU A 60 -7.78 -7.27 -8.88
CA GLU A 60 -7.88 -8.56 -9.54
C GLU A 60 -6.54 -9.29 -9.59
N ASP A 61 -5.44 -8.57 -9.33
CA ASP A 61 -4.09 -9.11 -9.35
C ASP A 61 -3.75 -9.85 -8.04
N ASP A 62 -3.10 -11.01 -8.18
CA ASP A 62 -2.65 -11.80 -7.04
C ASP A 62 -1.53 -11.08 -6.25
N PRO A 63 -1.72 -10.77 -4.95
CA PRO A 63 -0.69 -10.19 -4.09
C PRO A 63 0.59 -11.02 -3.97
N GLN A 64 0.56 -12.31 -4.33
CA GLN A 64 1.73 -13.18 -4.37
C GLN A 64 2.59 -12.95 -5.62
N ASN A 65 2.04 -12.33 -6.67
CA ASN A 65 2.75 -12.09 -7.92
C ASN A 65 3.81 -11.00 -7.75
N LYS A 66 5.07 -11.41 -7.84
CA LYS A 66 6.24 -10.54 -7.61
C LYS A 66 6.41 -9.43 -8.65
N LEU A 67 5.75 -9.52 -9.80
CA LEU A 67 5.80 -8.46 -10.82
C LEU A 67 5.23 -7.12 -10.32
N TYR A 68 4.29 -7.18 -9.36
CA TYR A 68 3.68 -6.00 -8.76
C TYR A 68 4.37 -5.56 -7.47
N HIS A 69 5.41 -6.27 -7.03
CA HIS A 69 6.08 -5.96 -5.77
C HIS A 69 7.06 -4.81 -5.97
N VAL A 70 6.87 -3.75 -5.19
CA VAL A 70 7.72 -2.58 -5.22
C VAL A 70 8.49 -2.48 -3.90
N PRO A 71 9.83 -2.49 -3.93
CA PRO A 71 10.62 -2.42 -2.70
C PRO A 71 10.51 -1.05 -2.04
N LEU A 72 10.64 -1.01 -0.71
CA LEU A 72 10.61 0.21 0.07
C LEU A 72 11.64 1.23 -0.43
N GLY A 73 11.23 2.49 -0.57
CA GLY A 73 12.08 3.58 -1.06
C GLY A 73 12.19 3.68 -2.59
N ARG A 74 11.73 2.66 -3.34
CA ARG A 74 11.70 2.72 -4.81
C ARG A 74 10.79 3.85 -5.28
N ARG A 75 11.24 4.54 -6.32
CA ARG A 75 10.51 5.59 -7.02
C ARG A 75 10.29 5.21 -8.48
N TRP A 76 9.14 5.58 -9.04
CA TRP A 76 8.81 5.35 -10.43
C TRP A 76 7.83 6.41 -10.92
N ILE A 77 7.73 6.56 -12.25
CA ILE A 77 6.77 7.49 -12.86
C ILE A 77 5.51 6.71 -13.19
N ASN A 78 4.36 7.30 -12.86
CA ASN A 78 3.04 6.84 -13.28
C ASN A 78 2.20 8.05 -13.68
N GLY A 79 1.96 8.21 -14.98
CA GLY A 79 1.31 9.40 -15.53
C GLY A 79 2.04 10.69 -15.14
N ASN A 80 1.31 11.61 -14.51
CA ASN A 80 1.80 12.91 -14.09
C ASN A 80 2.45 12.91 -12.70
N PHE A 81 2.80 11.75 -12.15
CA PHE A 81 3.37 11.63 -10.82
C PHE A 81 4.66 10.82 -10.80
N GLU A 82 5.64 11.25 -10.01
CA GLU A 82 6.71 10.41 -9.47
C GLU A 82 6.19 9.83 -8.16
N LEU A 83 5.88 8.53 -8.13
CA LEU A 83 5.43 7.81 -6.96
C LEU A 83 6.61 7.27 -6.16
N ARG A 84 6.38 7.00 -4.87
CA ARG A 84 7.35 6.34 -3.98
C ARG A 84 6.66 5.28 -3.15
N CYS A 85 7.29 4.12 -3.02
CA CYS A 85 6.92 3.18 -1.98
C CYS A 85 7.52 3.64 -0.64
N SER A 86 6.65 3.97 0.30
CA SER A 86 6.99 4.44 1.63
C SER A 86 6.53 3.44 2.70
N ASP A 87 6.83 3.75 3.95
CA ASP A 87 6.29 3.00 5.08
C ASP A 87 4.75 3.04 5.10
N ASN A 88 4.14 4.10 4.62
CA ASN A 88 2.70 4.26 4.60
C ASN A 88 2.05 3.70 3.33
N GLY A 89 2.82 3.13 2.41
CA GLY A 89 2.33 2.61 1.13
C GLY A 89 2.83 3.45 -0.04
N ILE A 90 2.13 3.35 -1.16
CA ILE A 90 2.41 4.12 -2.37
C ILE A 90 1.93 5.55 -2.15
N ILE A 91 2.85 6.51 -2.22
CA ILE A 91 2.56 7.93 -2.08
C ILE A 91 3.04 8.69 -3.30
N VAL A 92 2.43 9.85 -3.56
CA VAL A 92 3.00 10.84 -4.46
C VAL A 92 4.27 11.40 -3.82
N TYR A 93 5.37 11.36 -4.56
CA TYR A 93 6.63 12.01 -4.16
C TYR A 93 6.80 13.35 -4.86
N LYS A 94 6.46 13.39 -6.16
CA LYS A 94 6.42 14.63 -6.96
C LYS A 94 5.30 14.60 -8.00
N CYS A 95 4.77 15.77 -8.30
CA CYS A 95 3.92 16.01 -9.46
C CYS A 95 4.77 16.48 -10.65
N LEU A 96 4.43 16.02 -11.85
CA LEU A 96 5.08 16.35 -13.11
C LEU A 96 4.21 17.35 -13.86
N VAL A 97 4.63 18.60 -13.89
CA VAL A 97 3.85 19.73 -14.45
C VAL A 97 4.74 20.53 -15.38
N ASP A 98 4.40 20.57 -16.67
CA ASP A 98 5.16 21.30 -17.70
C ASP A 98 6.69 21.02 -17.67
N GLY A 99 7.06 19.75 -17.49
CA GLY A 99 8.46 19.31 -17.38
C GLY A 99 9.13 19.62 -16.05
N ARG A 100 8.46 20.28 -15.11
CA ARG A 100 8.93 20.51 -13.74
C ARG A 100 8.48 19.39 -12.81
N ARG A 101 9.30 19.14 -11.78
CA ARG A 101 8.95 18.20 -10.70
C ARG A 101 8.69 18.98 -9.42
N ILE A 102 7.43 19.02 -9.03
CA ILE A 102 6.95 19.74 -7.84
C ILE A 102 6.84 18.74 -6.69
N HIS A 103 7.39 19.05 -5.52
CA HIS A 103 7.31 18.14 -4.37
C HIS A 103 5.88 18.05 -3.84
N GLU A 104 5.51 16.87 -3.32
CA GLU A 104 4.28 16.70 -2.55
C GLU A 104 4.20 17.72 -1.40
N GLY A 105 2.99 18.20 -1.10
CA GLY A 105 2.73 19.27 -0.14
C GLY A 105 2.93 20.69 -0.69
N THR A 106 3.29 20.85 -1.97
CA THR A 106 3.50 22.17 -2.60
C THR A 106 2.26 22.63 -3.36
N ALA A 107 1.87 23.90 -3.16
CA ALA A 107 0.84 24.58 -3.95
C ALA A 107 1.45 25.49 -5.03
N TRP A 108 0.76 25.69 -6.15
CA TRP A 108 1.12 26.68 -7.17
C TRP A 108 -0.13 27.23 -7.88
N ILE A 109 0.00 28.42 -8.47
CA ILE A 109 -1.00 29.00 -9.38
C ILE A 109 -0.46 28.85 -10.80
N ASP A 110 -1.27 28.32 -11.71
CA ASP A 110 -0.89 28.17 -13.11
C ASP A 110 -1.14 29.44 -13.94
N LYS A 111 -0.83 29.37 -15.24
CA LYS A 111 -0.97 30.49 -16.17
C LYS A 111 -2.42 30.96 -16.35
N ASP A 112 -3.39 30.09 -16.06
CA ASP A 112 -4.82 30.37 -16.19
C ASP A 112 -5.41 30.87 -14.86
N GLY A 113 -4.57 31.06 -13.84
CA GLY A 113 -4.94 31.57 -12.52
C GLY A 113 -5.53 30.50 -11.59
N ILE A 114 -5.41 29.21 -11.92
CA ILE A 114 -5.99 28.12 -11.15
C ILE A 114 -5.00 27.71 -10.04
N LEU A 115 -5.50 27.61 -8.81
CA LEU A 115 -4.76 27.07 -7.67
C LEU A 115 -4.70 25.55 -7.77
N ASN A 116 -3.48 25.01 -7.76
CA ASN A 116 -3.19 23.59 -7.79
C ASN A 116 -2.41 23.17 -6.54
N PHE A 117 -2.51 21.90 -6.16
CA PHE A 117 -1.78 21.29 -5.04
C PHE A 117 -1.23 19.92 -5.46
N CYS A 118 -0.03 19.58 -4.99
CA CYS A 118 0.57 18.27 -5.24
C CYS A 118 0.31 17.34 -4.06
N GLU A 119 -0.58 16.36 -4.24
CA GLU A 119 -0.96 15.32 -3.27
C GLU A 119 -1.26 13.98 -3.95
#